data_AF-A0A540KHE3-F1
#
_entry.id   AF-A0A540KHE3-F1
#
_cell.length_a   1.000
_cell.length_b   1.000
_cell.length_c   1.000
_cell.angle_alpha   90.00
_cell.angle_beta   90.00
_cell.angle_gamma   90.00
#
_symmetry.space_group_name_H-M   'P 1'
#
loop_
_entity.id
_entity.type
_entity.pdbx_description
1 polymer ?
#
loop_
_entity_poly.entity_id
_entity_poly.type
_entity_poly.pdbx_seq_one_letter_code
_entity_poly.pdbx_strand_id
1 'polypeptide(L)'
;MMAILSIILLSIEALWVLFNISLSPGPISLSRFISRINDNNFSGTLPGWVQNWKNLTRLEMHSSGLEGPIPSNISLLNNLKELRISDTNGPNQEFPLLRNMTSLVRLVLRNCNISGEIPAYVWSLKNLEMLDVSFNKLTGELPSTIGAERLKFVFLTGNLQSGNVPRSILRDGSKVDLSYNNFTFQGPEKLDCKKNLNLSLNLYRSSSEENNLRGILPCLKNFKCPRYSNCMHVNCGGTDIIVNDENHTNVQFEKDGGVEGGSAKYFWNEKSMWGFSSTGDFMDDFELQNTRYFVSLASSNLSELYTTARISPLSLTYFHRCLENGIYTITLHFAEIEFTNDKRYTSLGRRIFDIYV
;
A
#
# COMPACT_ATOMS: atom_id res chain seq x y z
N MET A 1 -48.24 -23.82 -4.02
CA MET A 1 -47.38 -24.78 -4.73
C MET A 1 -45.97 -24.25 -4.63
N MET A 2 -45.16 -24.87 -3.75
CA MET A 2 -43.81 -24.44 -3.37
C MET A 2 -42.86 -24.54 -4.56
N ALA A 3 -42.12 -23.47 -4.84
CA ALA A 3 -40.94 -23.51 -5.68
C ALA A 3 -39.69 -23.60 -4.78
N ILE A 4 -39.22 -24.84 -4.67
CA ILE A 4 -37.90 -25.37 -4.28
C ILE A 4 -36.79 -24.32 -4.50
N LEU A 5 -36.20 -23.76 -3.44
CA LEU A 5 -35.02 -24.25 -2.71
C LEU A 5 -33.87 -24.76 -3.62
N SER A 6 -33.03 -23.84 -4.08
CA SER A 6 -31.63 -24.12 -4.40
C SER A 6 -30.77 -23.14 -3.62
N ILE A 7 -30.74 -23.40 -2.31
CA ILE A 7 -29.77 -22.82 -1.38
C ILE A 7 -28.50 -23.66 -1.55
N ILE A 8 -27.57 -23.17 -2.37
CA ILE A 8 -26.18 -23.62 -2.32
C ILE A 8 -25.57 -22.95 -1.09
N LEU A 9 -24.98 -23.75 -0.20
CA LEU A 9 -24.44 -23.34 1.09
C LEU A 9 -23.56 -22.09 0.97
N LEU A 10 -24.07 -20.96 1.45
CA LEU A 10 -23.27 -19.80 1.85
C LEU A 10 -23.34 -19.71 3.38
N SER A 11 -22.19 -19.51 4.01
CA SER A 11 -22.02 -19.45 5.45
C SER A 11 -23.02 -18.49 6.11
N ILE A 12 -23.40 -18.78 7.35
CA ILE A 12 -24.39 -18.01 8.13
C ILE A 12 -23.99 -16.52 8.31
N GLU A 13 -22.71 -16.16 8.06
CA GLU A 13 -22.21 -14.78 8.02
C GLU A 13 -22.58 -14.03 6.72
N ALA A 14 -22.65 -14.72 5.57
CA ALA A 14 -23.14 -14.14 4.31
C ALA A 14 -24.64 -13.77 4.41
N LEU A 15 -25.40 -14.54 5.20
CA LEU A 15 -26.78 -14.25 5.54
C LEU A 15 -26.91 -12.97 6.38
N TRP A 16 -25.92 -12.59 7.20
CA TRP A 16 -25.95 -11.33 7.96
C TRP A 16 -25.71 -10.10 7.08
N VAL A 17 -24.78 -10.19 6.12
CA VAL A 17 -24.58 -9.15 5.10
C VAL A 17 -25.82 -9.01 4.22
N LEU A 18 -26.44 -10.13 3.81
CA LEU A 18 -27.68 -10.15 3.04
C LEU A 18 -28.92 -9.74 3.84
N PHE A 19 -29.01 -10.00 5.16
CA PHE A 19 -30.14 -9.60 5.99
C PHE A 19 -30.19 -8.07 6.21
N ASN A 20 -29.04 -7.40 6.31
CA ASN A 20 -29.00 -5.93 6.30
C ASN A 20 -29.24 -5.32 4.90
N ILE A 21 -29.06 -6.11 3.83
CA ILE A 21 -29.35 -5.68 2.45
C ILE A 21 -30.81 -5.97 2.04
N SER A 22 -31.50 -6.96 2.63
CA SER A 22 -32.84 -7.41 2.20
C SER A 22 -34.01 -7.02 3.08
N LEU A 23 -33.82 -6.47 4.29
CA LEU A 23 -34.91 -5.96 5.14
C LEU A 23 -34.98 -4.43 5.16
N SER A 24 -35.45 -3.85 4.05
CA SER A 24 -36.17 -2.57 4.09
C SER A 24 -37.10 -2.43 2.88
N PRO A 25 -38.29 -3.06 2.89
CA PRO A 25 -39.38 -2.64 2.03
C PRO A 25 -40.08 -1.43 2.66
N GLY A 26 -39.57 -0.22 2.40
CA GLY A 26 -40.18 1.03 2.87
C GLY A 26 -39.21 2.23 2.85
N PRO A 27 -39.70 3.48 2.74
CA PRO A 27 -38.87 4.64 2.47
C PRO A 27 -38.13 5.08 3.74
N ILE A 28 -36.92 4.55 3.93
CA ILE A 28 -36.02 5.05 4.97
C ILE A 28 -35.25 6.23 4.39
N SER A 29 -35.73 7.43 4.71
CA SER A 29 -34.95 8.67 4.61
C SER A 29 -33.85 8.65 5.67
N LEU A 30 -32.64 8.23 5.31
CA LEU A 30 -31.42 8.40 6.11
C LEU A 30 -30.21 8.53 5.16
N SER A 31 -29.48 9.63 5.31
CA SER A 31 -28.67 10.30 4.28
C SER A 31 -27.26 9.73 4.01
N ARG A 32 -26.94 8.49 4.43
CA ARG A 32 -25.60 7.92 4.21
C ARG A 32 -25.58 6.40 4.42
N PHE A 33 -25.43 5.62 3.36
CA PHE A 33 -25.17 4.18 3.46
C PHE A 33 -23.66 3.91 3.33
N ILE A 34 -23.10 3.12 4.25
CA ILE A 34 -21.71 2.62 4.24
C ILE A 34 -21.79 1.10 4.20
N SER A 35 -21.11 0.47 3.24
CA SER A 35 -21.01 -0.98 3.14
C SER A 35 -19.55 -1.41 3.30
N ARG A 36 -19.30 -2.30 4.28
CA ARG A 36 -17.98 -2.88 4.56
C ARG A 36 -18.08 -4.40 4.49
N ILE A 37 -17.26 -5.00 3.63
CA ILE A 37 -17.26 -6.44 3.35
C ILE A 37 -15.80 -6.90 3.34
N ASN A 38 -15.22 -7.16 4.52
CA ASN A 38 -13.80 -7.46 4.67
C ASN A 38 -13.56 -8.85 5.25
N ASP A 39 -12.45 -9.49 4.90
CA ASP A 39 -11.95 -10.73 5.52
C ASP A 39 -12.98 -11.88 5.54
N ASN A 40 -13.80 -11.96 4.50
CA ASN A 40 -14.74 -13.06 4.29
C ASN A 40 -14.13 -14.10 3.33
N ASN A 41 -14.66 -15.32 3.36
CA ASN A 41 -14.31 -16.37 2.39
C ASN A 41 -15.38 -16.48 1.30
N PHE A 42 -15.78 -15.34 0.71
CA PHE A 42 -16.72 -15.35 -0.41
C PHE A 42 -16.06 -15.94 -1.65
N SER A 43 -16.89 -16.34 -2.59
CA SER A 43 -16.46 -16.88 -3.88
C SER A 43 -17.33 -16.30 -4.98
N GLY A 44 -16.79 -16.20 -6.19
CA GLY A 44 -17.48 -15.60 -7.33
C GLY A 44 -17.35 -14.08 -7.40
N THR A 45 -17.99 -13.50 -8.40
CA THR A 45 -17.78 -12.09 -8.78
C THR A 45 -18.73 -11.13 -8.06
N LEU A 46 -18.36 -9.84 -8.03
CA LEU A 46 -19.29 -8.79 -7.61
C LEU A 46 -20.50 -8.78 -8.55
N PRO A 47 -21.72 -9.02 -8.04
CA PRO A 47 -22.87 -9.20 -8.90
C PRO A 47 -23.35 -7.87 -9.50
N GLY A 48 -23.88 -7.94 -10.71
CA GLY A 48 -24.33 -6.75 -11.46
C GLY A 48 -25.45 -5.96 -10.78
N TRP A 49 -26.17 -6.51 -9.81
CA TRP A 49 -27.17 -5.73 -9.06
C TRP A 49 -26.56 -4.68 -8.12
N VAL A 50 -25.22 -4.64 -7.95
CA VAL A 50 -24.48 -3.57 -7.25
C VAL A 50 -24.92 -2.17 -7.69
N GLN A 51 -25.31 -2.01 -8.96
CA GLN A 51 -25.79 -0.76 -9.53
C GLN A 51 -27.03 -0.16 -8.84
N ASN A 52 -27.78 -0.95 -8.07
CA ASN A 52 -29.00 -0.54 -7.39
C ASN A 52 -28.73 0.25 -6.10
N TRP A 53 -27.49 0.25 -5.60
CA TRP A 53 -27.11 0.93 -4.36
C TRP A 53 -26.90 2.45 -4.54
N LYS A 54 -27.86 3.15 -5.13
CA LYS A 54 -27.74 4.56 -5.54
C LYS A 54 -27.40 5.54 -4.42
N ASN A 55 -27.74 5.23 -3.18
CA ASN A 55 -27.49 6.08 -2.02
C ASN A 55 -26.16 5.75 -1.30
N LEU A 56 -25.41 4.78 -1.81
CA LEU A 56 -24.15 4.36 -1.20
C LEU A 56 -23.10 5.46 -1.34
N THR A 57 -22.44 5.78 -0.24
CA THR A 57 -21.37 6.79 -0.19
C THR A 57 -19.99 6.17 0.01
N ARG A 58 -19.94 4.94 0.53
CA ARG A 58 -18.70 4.20 0.79
C ARG A 58 -18.94 2.71 0.54
N LEU A 59 -18.09 2.11 -0.28
CA LEU A 59 -18.05 0.67 -0.56
C LEU A 59 -16.64 0.16 -0.30
N GLU A 60 -16.53 -0.82 0.60
CA GLU A 60 -15.25 -1.45 0.96
C GLU A 60 -15.33 -2.96 0.83
N MET A 61 -14.38 -3.51 0.10
CA MET A 61 -14.25 -4.95 -0.16
C MET A 61 -12.78 -5.34 -0.12
N HIS A 62 -12.29 -5.74 1.05
CA HIS A 62 -10.88 -6.10 1.26
C HIS A 62 -10.75 -7.60 1.57
N SER A 63 -9.88 -8.30 0.84
CA SER A 63 -9.55 -9.72 1.13
C SER A 63 -10.79 -10.59 1.35
N SER A 64 -11.84 -10.33 0.57
CA SER A 64 -13.17 -10.93 0.76
C SER A 64 -13.35 -12.24 0.01
N GLY A 65 -12.33 -12.70 -0.72
CA GLY A 65 -12.38 -13.87 -1.60
C GLY A 65 -13.11 -13.63 -2.93
N LEU A 66 -13.67 -12.43 -3.14
CA LEU A 66 -14.33 -12.06 -4.40
C LEU A 66 -13.38 -12.12 -5.60
N GLU A 67 -13.90 -12.62 -6.70
CA GLU A 67 -13.19 -12.72 -7.98
C GLU A 67 -13.49 -11.52 -8.87
N GLY A 68 -12.48 -11.10 -9.63
CA GLY A 68 -12.64 -10.16 -10.73
C GLY A 68 -13.38 -10.77 -11.93
N PRO A 69 -13.81 -9.94 -12.88
CA PRO A 69 -13.57 -8.51 -12.94
C PRO A 69 -14.52 -7.68 -12.07
N ILE A 70 -14.08 -6.47 -11.69
CA ILE A 70 -14.95 -5.45 -11.11
C ILE A 70 -15.94 -5.02 -12.20
N PRO A 71 -17.26 -5.16 -12.00
CA PRO A 71 -18.24 -4.94 -13.04
C PRO A 71 -18.34 -3.45 -13.38
N SER A 72 -18.41 -3.13 -14.68
CA SER A 72 -18.42 -1.76 -15.20
C SER A 72 -19.63 -0.93 -14.72
N ASN A 73 -20.70 -1.58 -14.30
CA ASN A 73 -21.89 -0.92 -13.78
C ASN A 73 -21.72 -0.36 -12.35
N ILE A 74 -20.58 -0.59 -11.69
CA ILE A 74 -20.18 0.15 -10.48
C ILE A 74 -20.11 1.67 -10.75
N SER A 75 -19.87 2.05 -12.00
CA SER A 75 -19.93 3.43 -12.50
C SER A 75 -21.25 4.14 -12.24
N LEU A 76 -22.33 3.38 -12.03
CA LEU A 76 -23.67 3.92 -11.81
C LEU A 76 -23.92 4.34 -10.34
N LEU A 77 -22.92 4.20 -9.46
CA LEU A 77 -22.92 4.63 -8.07
C LEU A 77 -22.41 6.08 -7.95
N ASN A 78 -23.14 7.03 -8.54
CA ASN A 78 -22.69 8.42 -8.69
C ASN A 78 -22.47 9.17 -7.36
N ASN A 79 -23.10 8.71 -6.27
CA ASN A 79 -22.97 9.29 -4.92
C ASN A 79 -21.79 8.71 -4.12
N LEU A 80 -21.07 7.74 -4.68
CA LEU A 80 -19.97 7.08 -4.00
C LEU A 80 -18.78 8.04 -3.86
N LYS A 81 -18.33 8.25 -2.62
CA LYS A 81 -17.18 9.06 -2.27
C LYS A 81 -15.93 8.22 -2.04
N GLU A 82 -16.12 6.98 -1.58
CA GLU A 82 -15.03 6.07 -1.28
C GLU A 82 -15.31 4.71 -1.92
N LEU A 83 -14.43 4.31 -2.84
CA LEU A 83 -14.40 2.97 -3.41
C LEU A 83 -13.09 2.31 -3.00
N ARG A 84 -13.18 1.26 -2.18
CA ARG A 84 -12.02 0.49 -1.76
C ARG A 84 -12.24 -0.98 -2.07
N ILE A 85 -11.43 -1.51 -2.97
CA ILE A 85 -11.41 -2.92 -3.35
C ILE A 85 -9.96 -3.38 -3.28
N SER A 86 -9.69 -4.47 -2.59
CA SER A 86 -8.37 -5.09 -2.61
C SER A 86 -8.42 -6.60 -2.62
N ASP A 87 -7.33 -7.18 -3.13
CA ASP A 87 -7.02 -8.61 -3.02
C ASP A 87 -8.12 -9.48 -3.67
N THR A 88 -8.50 -9.10 -4.90
CA THR A 88 -9.44 -9.88 -5.69
C THR A 88 -8.73 -10.97 -6.47
N ASN A 89 -9.28 -12.17 -6.44
CA ASN A 89 -8.81 -13.29 -7.26
C ASN A 89 -9.31 -13.19 -8.71
N GLY A 90 -8.96 -14.14 -9.56
CA GLY A 90 -9.49 -14.24 -10.93
C GLY A 90 -8.55 -13.71 -12.02
N PRO A 91 -9.02 -13.65 -13.28
CA PRO A 91 -8.18 -13.32 -14.43
C PRO A 91 -7.75 -11.85 -14.44
N ASN A 92 -6.81 -11.51 -15.33
CA ASN A 92 -6.47 -10.12 -15.61
C ASN A 92 -7.71 -9.34 -16.07
N GLN A 93 -7.82 -8.08 -15.66
CA GLN A 93 -8.90 -7.18 -16.06
C GLN A 93 -8.35 -5.82 -16.50
N GLU A 94 -9.13 -5.06 -17.26
CA GLU A 94 -8.84 -3.65 -17.54
C GLU A 94 -9.22 -2.77 -16.34
N PHE A 95 -8.78 -1.51 -16.37
CA PHE A 95 -9.19 -0.52 -15.37
C PHE A 95 -10.72 -0.33 -15.39
N PRO A 96 -11.42 -0.47 -14.25
CA PRO A 96 -12.87 -0.37 -14.23
C PRO A 96 -13.33 1.01 -14.72
N LEU A 97 -14.42 1.06 -15.48
CA LEU A 97 -14.93 2.33 -16.00
C LEU A 97 -15.53 3.14 -14.84
N LEU A 98 -14.87 4.19 -14.36
CA LEU A 98 -15.33 5.02 -13.22
C LEU A 98 -15.67 6.47 -13.62
N ARG A 99 -15.80 6.74 -14.93
CA ARG A 99 -15.93 8.10 -15.49
C ARG A 99 -17.05 8.95 -14.86
N ASN A 100 -18.16 8.32 -14.49
CA ASN A 100 -19.34 9.00 -13.96
C ASN A 100 -19.30 9.20 -12.44
N MET A 101 -18.31 8.64 -11.74
CA MET A 101 -18.21 8.68 -10.28
C MET A 101 -17.49 9.96 -9.83
N THR A 102 -18.00 11.11 -10.23
CA THR A 102 -17.38 12.44 -10.01
C THR A 102 -17.36 12.87 -8.54
N SER A 103 -18.10 12.19 -7.67
CA SER A 103 -18.11 12.36 -6.21
C SER A 103 -16.94 11.67 -5.50
N LEU A 104 -16.14 10.86 -6.21
CA LEU A 104 -15.03 10.10 -5.61
C LEU A 104 -13.98 11.02 -4.99
N VAL A 105 -13.68 10.73 -3.73
CA VAL A 105 -12.62 11.34 -2.92
C VAL A 105 -11.49 10.34 -2.72
N ARG A 106 -11.80 9.05 -2.49
CA ARG A 106 -10.80 7.99 -2.34
C ARG A 106 -11.10 6.84 -3.28
N LEU A 107 -10.11 6.49 -4.09
CA LEU A 107 -10.13 5.33 -4.98
C LEU A 107 -8.96 4.41 -4.63
N VAL A 108 -9.29 3.22 -4.12
CA VAL A 108 -8.32 2.19 -3.74
C VAL A 108 -8.68 0.91 -4.48
N LEU A 109 -7.80 0.46 -5.38
CA LEU A 109 -7.93 -0.76 -6.18
C LEU A 109 -6.60 -1.53 -6.10
N ARG A 110 -6.29 -2.09 -4.92
CA ARG A 110 -4.99 -2.72 -4.64
C ARG A 110 -5.02 -4.21 -4.99
N ASN A 111 -4.00 -4.72 -5.67
CA ASN A 111 -3.90 -6.17 -5.92
C ASN A 111 -5.18 -6.77 -6.53
N CYS A 112 -5.65 -6.15 -7.61
CA CYS A 112 -6.91 -6.51 -8.26
C CYS A 112 -6.70 -7.14 -9.65
N ASN A 113 -5.49 -7.58 -9.99
CA ASN A 113 -5.13 -8.06 -11.34
C ASN A 113 -5.49 -7.09 -12.47
N ILE A 114 -5.47 -5.77 -12.21
CA ILE A 114 -5.77 -4.74 -13.22
C ILE A 114 -4.56 -4.57 -14.14
N SER A 115 -4.79 -4.46 -15.44
CA SER A 115 -3.77 -4.33 -16.47
C SER A 115 -4.15 -3.24 -17.49
N GLY A 116 -3.21 -2.87 -18.35
CA GLY A 116 -3.36 -1.74 -19.27
C GLY A 116 -3.07 -0.41 -18.58
N GLU A 117 -3.56 0.69 -19.13
CA GLU A 117 -3.27 2.04 -18.64
C GLU A 117 -4.29 2.54 -17.62
N ILE A 118 -3.86 3.47 -16.75
CA ILE A 118 -4.79 4.25 -15.93
C ILE A 118 -5.49 5.26 -16.86
N PRO A 119 -6.83 5.18 -17.03
CA PRO A 119 -7.53 6.04 -17.98
C PRO A 119 -7.37 7.53 -17.67
N ALA A 120 -7.22 8.36 -18.72
CA ALA A 120 -6.98 9.80 -18.61
C ALA A 120 -7.99 10.55 -17.72
N TYR A 121 -9.25 10.08 -17.64
CA TYR A 121 -10.28 10.71 -16.83
C TYR A 121 -10.04 10.56 -15.31
N VAL A 122 -9.30 9.54 -14.87
CA VAL A 122 -8.97 9.36 -13.43
C VAL A 122 -8.13 10.53 -12.96
N TRP A 123 -7.18 10.97 -13.79
CA TRP A 123 -6.32 12.11 -13.54
C TRP A 123 -7.03 13.46 -13.62
N SER A 124 -8.33 13.51 -13.94
CA SER A 124 -9.14 14.73 -13.99
C SER A 124 -10.32 14.74 -13.00
N LEU A 125 -10.45 13.72 -12.14
CA LEU A 125 -11.45 13.67 -11.08
C LEU A 125 -11.19 14.77 -10.04
N LYS A 126 -11.98 15.86 -10.09
CA LYS A 126 -11.75 17.09 -9.31
C LYS A 126 -11.83 16.92 -7.80
N ASN A 127 -12.59 15.94 -7.32
CA ASN A 127 -12.75 15.67 -5.89
C ASN A 127 -11.76 14.63 -5.36
N LEU A 128 -10.99 13.97 -6.23
CA LEU A 128 -10.13 12.86 -5.84
C LEU A 128 -8.94 13.37 -5.03
N GLU A 129 -8.82 12.88 -3.80
CA GLU A 129 -7.73 13.18 -2.86
C GLU A 129 -6.73 12.02 -2.77
N MET A 130 -7.18 10.80 -3.03
CA MET A 130 -6.38 9.60 -2.94
C MET A 130 -6.63 8.65 -4.11
N LEU A 131 -5.54 8.30 -4.79
CA LEU A 131 -5.49 7.24 -5.79
C LEU A 131 -4.48 6.19 -5.33
N ASP A 132 -4.96 4.99 -5.07
CA ASP A 132 -4.13 3.85 -4.75
C ASP A 132 -4.49 2.68 -5.67
N VAL A 133 -3.56 2.33 -6.55
CA VAL A 133 -3.70 1.24 -7.52
C VAL A 133 -2.49 0.30 -7.44
N SER A 134 -1.95 0.19 -6.23
CA SER A 134 -0.75 -0.58 -5.93
C SER A 134 -0.91 -2.06 -6.26
N PHE A 135 0.20 -2.71 -6.62
CA PHE A 135 0.28 -4.15 -6.89
C PHE A 135 -0.65 -4.63 -8.01
N ASN A 136 -0.69 -3.90 -9.11
CA ASN A 136 -1.39 -4.30 -10.32
C ASN A 136 -0.37 -4.50 -11.46
N LYS A 137 -0.86 -4.68 -12.68
CA LYS A 137 -0.07 -4.84 -13.91
C LYS A 137 -0.24 -3.62 -14.81
N LEU A 138 -0.39 -2.44 -14.21
CA LEU A 138 -0.66 -1.20 -14.95
C LEU A 138 0.59 -0.74 -15.70
N THR A 139 0.39 -0.40 -16.97
CA THR A 139 1.42 0.09 -17.91
C THR A 139 1.14 1.53 -18.32
N GLY A 140 1.96 2.07 -19.22
CA GLY A 140 1.77 3.40 -19.80
C GLY A 140 2.48 4.50 -19.02
N GLU A 141 2.38 5.73 -19.55
CA GLU A 141 3.00 6.91 -18.96
C GLU A 141 2.02 7.68 -18.08
N LEU A 142 2.56 8.38 -17.08
CA LEU A 142 1.80 9.39 -16.34
C LEU A 142 1.54 10.61 -17.24
N PRO A 143 0.33 11.19 -17.24
CA PRO A 143 0.06 12.35 -18.06
C PRO A 143 0.91 13.55 -17.62
N SER A 144 1.38 14.36 -18.57
CA SER A 144 2.21 15.53 -18.31
C SER A 144 1.56 16.53 -17.34
N THR A 145 0.22 16.59 -17.35
CA THR A 145 -0.60 17.45 -16.48
C THR A 145 -1.63 16.62 -15.71
N ILE A 146 -1.53 16.63 -14.38
CA ILE A 146 -2.52 16.06 -13.48
C ILE A 146 -3.62 17.11 -13.22
N GLY A 147 -4.83 16.87 -13.73
CA GLY A 147 -6.00 17.76 -13.58
C GLY A 147 -6.80 17.59 -12.29
N ALA A 148 -6.53 16.54 -11.51
CA ALA A 148 -7.09 16.26 -10.20
C ALA A 148 -6.38 17.12 -9.15
N GLU A 149 -6.81 18.38 -8.99
CA GLU A 149 -6.16 19.41 -8.18
C GLU A 149 -6.10 19.08 -6.67
N ARG A 150 -7.02 18.26 -6.18
CA ARG A 150 -7.08 17.83 -4.77
C ARG A 150 -6.26 16.59 -4.43
N LEU A 151 -5.64 15.96 -5.44
CA LEU A 151 -4.91 14.71 -5.28
C LEU A 151 -3.69 14.93 -4.37
N LYS A 152 -3.70 14.28 -3.21
CA LYS A 152 -2.64 14.35 -2.19
C LYS A 152 -1.88 13.03 -2.08
N PHE A 153 -2.58 11.91 -2.19
CA PHE A 153 -2.03 10.57 -2.05
C PHE A 153 -2.07 9.86 -3.39
N VAL A 154 -0.89 9.45 -3.85
CA VAL A 154 -0.74 8.71 -5.10
C VAL A 154 0.14 7.51 -4.83
N PHE A 155 -0.44 6.32 -4.84
CA PHE A 155 0.29 5.08 -4.61
C PHE A 155 0.17 4.18 -5.84
N LEU A 156 1.30 4.04 -6.53
CA LEU A 156 1.44 3.27 -7.77
C LEU A 156 2.44 2.12 -7.60
N THR A 157 2.84 1.82 -6.36
CA THR A 157 3.88 0.82 -6.07
C THR A 157 3.56 -0.54 -6.69
N GLY A 158 4.55 -1.21 -7.25
CA GLY A 158 4.42 -2.56 -7.79
C GLY A 158 3.54 -2.60 -9.05
N ASN A 159 3.90 -1.79 -10.04
CA ASN A 159 3.26 -1.75 -11.35
C ASN A 159 4.35 -1.75 -12.45
N LEU A 160 3.95 -1.50 -13.71
CA LEU A 160 4.82 -1.50 -14.89
C LEU A 160 4.79 -0.13 -15.59
N GLN A 161 4.51 0.96 -14.85
CA GLN A 161 4.42 2.29 -15.43
C GLN A 161 5.79 2.78 -15.90
N SER A 162 5.79 3.56 -16.98
CA SER A 162 7.01 4.00 -17.65
C SER A 162 6.99 5.49 -17.99
N GLY A 163 8.04 5.96 -18.68
CA GLY A 163 8.17 7.36 -19.09
C GLY A 163 8.66 8.27 -17.95
N ASN A 164 8.50 9.58 -18.12
CA ASN A 164 8.97 10.56 -17.14
C ASN A 164 7.95 10.77 -16.01
N VAL A 165 8.44 11.06 -14.81
CA VAL A 165 7.59 11.53 -13.71
C VAL A 165 7.22 12.99 -13.97
N PRO A 166 5.92 13.32 -14.13
CA PRO A 166 5.50 14.66 -14.50
C PRO A 166 5.53 15.59 -13.28
N ARG A 167 6.06 16.81 -13.44
CA ARG A 167 6.12 17.79 -12.34
C ARG A 167 4.78 18.07 -11.67
N SER A 168 3.69 17.95 -12.43
CA SER A 168 2.33 18.21 -11.95
C SER A 168 1.82 17.19 -10.91
N ILE A 169 2.47 16.03 -10.77
CA ILE A 169 2.20 15.04 -9.72
C ILE A 169 2.97 15.33 -8.42
N LEU A 170 4.07 16.10 -8.51
CA LEU A 170 4.95 16.44 -7.39
C LEU A 170 4.53 17.75 -6.75
N ARG A 171 3.40 17.73 -6.05
CA ARG A 171 2.85 18.92 -5.38
C ARG A 171 3.33 19.00 -3.94
N ASP A 172 3.40 20.22 -3.44
CA ASP A 172 3.75 20.48 -2.04
C ASP A 172 2.70 19.82 -1.11
N GLY A 173 3.18 19.10 -0.10
CA GLY A 173 2.35 18.33 0.83
C GLY A 173 1.88 16.95 0.32
N SER A 174 2.15 16.59 -0.94
CA SER A 174 1.73 15.29 -1.47
C SER A 174 2.57 14.12 -0.95
N LYS A 175 1.96 12.93 -0.93
CA LYS A 175 2.59 11.64 -0.68
C LYS A 175 2.49 10.82 -1.97
N VAL A 176 3.63 10.58 -2.61
CA VAL A 176 3.70 9.97 -3.95
C VAL A 176 4.63 8.77 -3.89
N ASP A 177 4.07 7.59 -4.08
CA ASP A 177 4.82 6.34 -4.14
C ASP A 177 4.83 5.80 -5.58
N LEU A 178 6.03 5.75 -6.15
CA LEU A 178 6.33 5.26 -7.48
C LEU A 178 7.26 4.05 -7.44
N SER A 179 7.49 3.47 -6.25
CA SER A 179 8.41 2.35 -6.09
C SER A 179 8.02 1.16 -6.94
N TYR A 180 8.98 0.31 -7.30
CA TYR A 180 8.75 -0.89 -8.12
C TYR A 180 7.95 -0.62 -9.40
N ASN A 181 8.49 0.25 -10.26
CA ASN A 181 7.95 0.62 -11.58
C ASN A 181 9.11 0.74 -12.61
N ASN A 182 8.80 1.15 -13.82
CA ASN A 182 9.71 1.25 -14.97
C ASN A 182 9.88 2.68 -15.50
N PHE A 183 9.83 3.70 -14.63
CA PHE A 183 10.00 5.09 -15.04
C PHE A 183 11.41 5.37 -15.58
N THR A 184 11.54 6.40 -16.41
CA THR A 184 12.83 6.93 -16.86
C THR A 184 13.65 7.40 -15.65
N PHE A 185 14.94 7.07 -15.62
CA PHE A 185 15.81 7.34 -14.48
C PHE A 185 15.79 8.81 -14.02
N GLN A 186 15.56 8.99 -12.71
CA GLN A 186 15.57 10.29 -12.04
C GLN A 186 16.99 10.65 -11.61
N GLY A 187 17.79 11.24 -12.51
CA GLY A 187 19.10 11.77 -12.14
C GLY A 187 19.02 12.94 -11.14
N PRO A 188 20.10 13.29 -10.41
CA PRO A 188 20.11 14.34 -9.38
C PRO A 188 19.65 15.71 -9.87
N GLU A 189 19.79 15.97 -11.17
CA GLU A 189 19.43 17.24 -11.80
C GLU A 189 17.92 17.38 -12.05
N LYS A 190 17.15 16.29 -11.89
CA LYS A 190 15.69 16.29 -12.05
C LYS A 190 15.02 16.95 -10.85
N LEU A 191 13.82 17.51 -11.09
CA LEU A 191 13.08 18.24 -10.05
C LEU A 191 12.72 17.33 -8.87
N ASP A 192 12.40 16.09 -9.19
CA ASP A 192 11.99 15.03 -8.27
C ASP A 192 13.07 14.70 -7.22
N CYS A 193 14.30 15.18 -7.46
CA CYS A 193 15.47 15.02 -6.60
C CYS A 193 15.79 16.27 -5.77
N LYS A 194 15.01 17.35 -5.89
CA LYS A 194 15.24 18.59 -5.13
C LYS A 194 14.65 18.49 -3.72
N LYS A 195 15.46 18.80 -2.72
CA LYS A 195 15.14 18.70 -1.27
C LYS A 195 14.14 19.76 -0.74
N ASN A 196 13.70 20.71 -1.57
CA ASN A 196 12.96 21.91 -1.11
C ASN A 196 11.44 21.82 -1.28
N LEU A 197 10.88 20.63 -1.39
CA LEU A 197 9.42 20.41 -1.43
C LEU A 197 9.02 19.70 -0.14
N ASN A 198 7.90 20.09 0.50
CA ASN A 198 7.31 19.33 1.60
C ASN A 198 6.62 18.07 1.04
N LEU A 199 7.40 17.24 0.34
CA LEU A 199 6.95 16.12 -0.47
C LEU A 199 7.49 14.83 0.14
N SER A 200 6.61 13.84 0.34
CA SER A 200 7.06 12.47 0.60
C SER A 200 7.01 11.71 -0.70
N LEU A 201 8.18 11.47 -1.27
CA LEU A 201 8.34 10.78 -2.54
C LEU A 201 9.12 9.49 -2.32
N ASN A 202 8.55 8.38 -2.77
CA ASN A 202 9.21 7.09 -2.79
C ASN A 202 9.53 6.68 -4.23
N LEU A 203 10.82 6.57 -4.53
CA LEU A 203 11.37 6.18 -5.83
C LEU A 203 12.17 4.87 -5.74
N TYR A 204 11.97 4.08 -4.68
CA TYR A 204 12.71 2.82 -4.51
C TYR A 204 12.43 1.84 -5.65
N ARG A 205 13.45 1.45 -6.43
CA ARG A 205 13.29 0.56 -7.60
C ARG A 205 12.23 1.05 -8.59
N SER A 206 12.11 2.36 -8.78
CA SER A 206 11.11 2.95 -9.67
C SER A 206 11.51 3.02 -11.15
N SER A 207 12.71 2.56 -11.52
CA SER A 207 13.28 2.74 -12.88
C SER A 207 13.82 1.44 -13.47
N SER A 208 13.66 1.29 -14.78
CA SER A 208 13.97 0.07 -15.56
C SER A 208 15.38 0.03 -16.19
N GLU A 209 16.34 0.89 -15.78
CA GLU A 209 17.68 0.89 -16.39
C GLU A 209 18.53 -0.36 -16.07
N GLU A 210 19.41 -0.74 -17.01
CA GLU A 210 20.24 -1.97 -17.07
C GLU A 210 21.09 -2.30 -15.83
N ASN A 211 21.30 -1.34 -14.91
CA ASN A 211 22.10 -1.54 -13.71
C ASN A 211 21.21 -1.52 -12.45
N ASN A 212 21.07 -2.68 -11.79
CA ASN A 212 20.32 -2.88 -10.54
C ASN A 212 20.59 -1.80 -9.46
N LEU A 213 21.82 -1.29 -9.40
CA LEU A 213 22.22 -0.24 -8.44
C LEU A 213 21.52 1.10 -8.71
N ARG A 214 21.28 1.49 -9.98
CA ARG A 214 20.64 2.78 -10.32
C ARG A 214 19.15 2.80 -10.00
N GLY A 215 18.45 1.68 -10.19
CA GLY A 215 17.04 1.56 -9.79
C GLY A 215 16.85 1.68 -8.27
N ILE A 216 17.81 1.21 -7.48
CA ILE A 216 17.81 1.39 -6.02
C ILE A 216 18.17 2.84 -5.63
N LEU A 217 18.91 3.56 -6.48
CA LEU A 217 19.51 4.89 -6.26
C LEU A 217 18.86 5.99 -7.10
N PRO A 218 17.58 6.33 -6.87
CA PRO A 218 17.04 7.54 -7.47
C PRO A 218 17.87 8.74 -6.99
N CYS A 219 18.06 9.71 -7.86
CA CYS A 219 18.69 10.99 -7.54
C CYS A 219 20.21 10.98 -7.28
N LEU A 220 20.94 9.88 -7.47
CA LEU A 220 22.41 9.86 -7.40
C LEU A 220 23.05 9.60 -8.76
N LYS A 221 23.99 10.44 -9.18
CA LYS A 221 24.80 10.25 -10.41
C LYS A 221 26.12 9.59 -10.03
N ASN A 222 26.28 8.32 -10.39
CA ASN A 222 27.52 7.53 -10.26
C ASN A 222 27.96 7.26 -8.80
N PHE A 223 27.24 6.37 -8.15
CA PHE A 223 27.60 5.86 -6.83
C PHE A 223 28.70 4.79 -6.90
N LYS A 224 29.69 4.88 -6.01
CA LYS A 224 30.67 3.83 -5.73
C LYS A 224 30.67 3.55 -4.23
N CYS A 225 30.74 2.27 -3.86
CA CYS A 225 30.82 1.90 -2.46
C CYS A 225 32.14 2.38 -1.84
N PRO A 226 32.09 3.25 -0.81
CA PRO A 226 33.31 3.72 -0.15
C PRO A 226 33.95 2.61 0.70
N ARG A 227 33.12 1.75 1.28
CA ARG A 227 33.51 0.59 2.07
C ARG A 227 32.42 -0.46 1.95
N TYR A 228 32.82 -1.72 1.85
CA TYR A 228 31.89 -2.84 1.91
C TYR A 228 31.74 -3.34 3.35
N SER A 229 30.54 -3.82 3.67
CA SER A 229 30.16 -4.47 4.92
C SER A 229 29.81 -5.92 4.63
N ASN A 230 30.08 -6.80 5.58
CA ASN A 230 29.71 -8.20 5.54
C ASN A 230 28.49 -8.51 6.44
N CYS A 231 27.90 -7.49 7.08
CA CYS A 231 26.71 -7.63 7.91
C CYS A 231 25.83 -6.37 7.86
N MET A 232 24.57 -6.55 8.27
CA MET A 232 23.59 -5.49 8.47
C MET A 232 22.69 -5.90 9.64
N HIS A 233 22.52 -5.01 10.61
CA HIS A 233 21.67 -5.24 11.77
C HIS A 233 20.80 -3.99 11.98
N VAL A 234 19.48 -4.15 11.87
CA VAL A 234 18.53 -3.03 11.99
C VAL A 234 17.59 -3.28 13.16
N ASN A 235 17.48 -2.28 14.04
CA ASN A 235 16.44 -2.22 15.06
C ASN A 235 15.21 -1.53 14.48
N CYS A 236 14.28 -2.37 14.02
CA CYS A 236 13.02 -1.96 13.41
C CYS A 236 12.14 -1.20 14.42
N GLY A 237 11.83 0.06 14.14
CA GLY A 237 11.05 0.96 15.01
C GLY A 237 11.78 1.44 16.26
N GLY A 238 13.01 0.97 16.53
CA GLY A 238 13.70 1.17 17.80
C GLY A 238 14.89 2.12 17.73
N THR A 239 15.58 2.24 18.85
CA THR A 239 16.82 3.02 19.09
C THR A 239 18.07 2.20 18.75
N ASP A 240 19.24 2.83 18.78
CA ASP A 240 20.51 2.12 18.56
C ASP A 240 20.76 1.24 19.79
N ILE A 241 20.95 -0.06 19.59
CA ILE A 241 21.08 -1.02 20.69
C ILE A 241 22.23 -1.99 20.43
N ILE A 242 22.92 -2.39 21.48
CA ILE A 242 23.95 -3.43 21.44
C ILE A 242 23.37 -4.69 22.07
N VAL A 243 23.41 -5.80 21.33
CA VAL A 243 22.89 -7.10 21.75
C VAL A 243 24.03 -8.11 21.71
N ASN A 244 24.16 -8.92 22.75
CA ASN A 244 25.09 -10.06 22.73
C ASN A 244 24.49 -11.17 21.88
N ASP A 245 25.16 -11.50 20.79
CA ASP A 245 24.80 -12.65 19.95
C ASP A 245 25.18 -13.98 20.63
N GLU A 246 24.70 -15.11 20.11
CA GLU A 246 24.94 -16.47 20.63
C GLU A 246 26.43 -16.79 20.80
N ASN A 247 27.28 -16.15 20.00
CA ASN A 247 28.75 -16.26 20.06
C ASN A 247 29.41 -15.32 21.09
N HIS A 248 28.64 -14.68 21.99
CA HIS A 248 29.09 -13.70 22.98
C HIS A 248 29.80 -12.47 22.37
N THR A 249 29.46 -12.15 21.13
CA THR A 249 29.92 -10.95 20.43
C THR A 249 28.88 -9.85 20.57
N ASN A 250 29.32 -8.65 20.96
CA ASN A 250 28.48 -7.45 20.97
C ASN A 250 28.17 -7.03 19.53
N VAL A 251 26.90 -7.15 19.13
CA VAL A 251 26.39 -6.75 17.82
C VAL A 251 25.57 -5.48 17.98
N GLN A 252 25.90 -4.43 17.22
CA GLN A 252 25.13 -3.20 17.20
C GLN A 252 24.01 -3.28 16.16
N PHE A 253 22.77 -3.15 16.61
CA PHE A 253 21.60 -2.95 15.76
C PHE A 253 21.36 -1.45 15.59
N GLU A 254 21.37 -0.99 14.35
CA GLU A 254 21.19 0.42 14.02
C GLU A 254 19.71 0.83 14.09
N LYS A 255 19.46 2.02 14.65
CA LYS A 255 18.10 2.53 14.77
C LYS A 255 17.45 2.84 13.44
N ASP A 256 16.14 2.65 13.40
CA ASP A 256 15.30 3.34 12.42
C ASP A 256 14.24 4.24 13.06
N GLY A 257 13.95 4.11 14.36
CA GLY A 257 12.79 4.74 15.01
C GLY A 257 12.80 6.28 15.00
N GLY A 258 13.97 6.88 14.83
CA GLY A 258 14.11 8.34 14.65
C GLY A 258 13.76 8.85 13.24
N VAL A 259 13.43 7.95 12.32
CA VAL A 259 13.11 8.27 10.92
C VAL A 259 11.61 8.13 10.70
N GLU A 260 10.97 9.21 10.29
CA GLU A 260 9.58 9.19 9.84
C GLU A 260 9.38 8.19 8.70
N GLY A 261 8.45 7.24 8.88
CA GLY A 261 8.13 6.20 7.92
C GLY A 261 6.83 6.42 7.14
N GLY A 262 6.40 7.68 7.01
CA GLY A 262 5.10 8.06 6.45
C GLY A 262 4.80 7.51 5.06
N SER A 263 3.62 7.81 4.52
CA SER A 263 2.94 6.98 3.50
C SER A 263 3.65 6.72 2.17
N ALA A 264 4.71 7.47 1.88
CA ALA A 264 5.56 7.27 0.72
C ALA A 264 6.99 7.69 1.09
N LYS A 265 7.70 6.81 1.79
CA LYS A 265 9.04 7.10 2.31
C LYS A 265 10.09 6.27 1.59
N TYR A 266 11.06 6.97 1.04
CA TYR A 266 12.38 6.42 0.75
C TYR A 266 13.40 7.08 1.70
N PHE A 267 13.96 6.29 2.61
CA PHE A 267 14.98 6.71 3.55
C PHE A 267 16.34 6.12 3.19
N TRP A 268 17.38 6.92 3.37
CA TRP A 268 18.76 6.53 3.10
C TRP A 268 19.71 7.15 4.12
N ASN A 269 20.56 6.33 4.71
CA ASN A 269 21.66 6.76 5.57
C ASN A 269 23.00 6.66 4.82
N GLU A 270 23.59 7.80 4.47
CA GLU A 270 24.88 7.88 3.79
C GLU A 270 26.07 7.35 4.61
N LYS A 271 25.95 7.24 5.94
CA LYS A 271 27.05 6.80 6.81
C LYS A 271 27.13 5.28 6.90
N SER A 272 26.01 4.63 7.15
CA SER A 272 25.94 3.17 7.33
C SER A 272 25.45 2.42 6.10
N MET A 273 25.20 3.13 5.00
CA MET A 273 24.96 2.55 3.68
C MET A 273 23.72 1.65 3.58
N TRP A 274 22.80 1.77 4.53
CA TRP A 274 21.49 1.14 4.50
C TRP A 274 20.36 2.17 4.51
N GLY A 275 19.17 1.70 4.17
CA GLY A 275 17.95 2.49 4.16
C GLY A 275 16.72 1.62 4.13
N PHE A 276 15.56 2.27 4.01
CA PHE A 276 14.30 1.56 3.86
C PHE A 276 13.33 2.30 2.94
N SER A 277 12.43 1.53 2.35
CA SER A 277 11.27 1.98 1.60
C SER A 277 10.01 1.60 2.38
N SER A 278 9.12 2.56 2.65
CA SER A 278 7.84 2.35 3.36
C SER A 278 6.70 2.94 2.54
N THR A 279 5.62 2.18 2.38
CA THR A 279 4.54 2.49 1.44
C THR A 279 3.15 2.37 2.07
N GLY A 280 2.24 3.27 1.67
CA GLY A 280 0.82 3.23 1.96
C GLY A 280 0.35 4.06 3.17
N ASP A 281 -0.97 4.19 3.28
CA ASP A 281 -1.69 4.97 4.30
C ASP A 281 -2.54 4.03 5.17
N PHE A 282 -2.51 4.19 6.50
CA PHE A 282 -3.39 3.46 7.42
C PHE A 282 -4.80 4.03 7.31
N MET A 283 -5.59 3.40 6.46
CA MET A 283 -6.93 3.86 6.16
C MET A 283 -7.80 3.88 7.43
N ASP A 284 -8.48 4.99 7.68
CA ASP A 284 -9.42 5.23 8.80
C ASP A 284 -8.83 5.58 10.18
N ASP A 285 -7.52 5.81 10.28
CA ASP A 285 -6.90 6.28 11.53
C ASP A 285 -7.08 7.80 11.79
N PHE A 286 -7.71 8.51 10.84
CA PHE A 286 -7.89 9.97 10.80
C PHE A 286 -6.57 10.78 10.84
N GLU A 287 -5.42 10.12 10.65
CA GLU A 287 -4.10 10.73 10.76
C GLU A 287 -3.67 11.33 9.43
N LEU A 288 -4.07 12.58 9.19
CA LEU A 288 -3.75 13.29 7.96
C LEU A 288 -2.25 13.60 7.81
N GLN A 289 -1.46 13.58 8.90
CA GLN A 289 -0.02 13.81 8.85
C GLN A 289 0.77 12.55 8.51
N ASN A 290 0.16 11.37 8.64
CA ASN A 290 0.78 10.06 8.38
C ASN A 290 2.07 9.81 9.17
N THR A 291 2.02 10.13 10.46
CA THR A 291 3.15 10.03 11.39
C THR A 291 3.20 8.71 12.17
N ARG A 292 2.21 7.82 12.01
CA ARG A 292 2.20 6.51 12.67
C ARG A 292 3.08 5.51 11.92
N TYR A 293 4.35 5.46 12.29
CA TYR A 293 5.33 4.57 11.64
C TYR A 293 5.98 3.56 12.58
N PHE A 294 5.67 3.54 13.88
CA PHE A 294 6.06 2.45 14.77
C PHE A 294 4.99 2.19 15.83
N VAL A 295 5.01 0.98 16.36
CA VAL A 295 4.27 0.56 17.54
C VAL A 295 5.28 0.24 18.64
N SER A 296 4.92 0.54 19.87
CA SER A 296 5.76 0.32 21.05
C SER A 296 4.97 -0.35 22.16
N LEU A 297 5.60 -1.25 22.88
CA LEU A 297 5.02 -1.96 24.02
C LEU A 297 5.27 -1.16 25.30
N ALA A 298 4.19 -0.75 26.00
CA ALA A 298 4.28 0.17 27.15
C ALA A 298 4.98 -0.43 28.39
N SER A 299 4.99 -1.77 28.53
CA SER A 299 5.71 -2.47 29.60
C SER A 299 5.98 -3.91 29.19
N SER A 300 7.24 -4.35 29.24
CA SER A 300 7.57 -5.75 28.99
C SER A 300 8.82 -6.18 29.75
N ASN A 301 8.88 -7.45 30.12
CA ASN A 301 10.12 -8.09 30.61
C ASN A 301 11.02 -8.54 29.44
N LEU A 302 10.70 -8.13 28.20
CA LEU A 302 11.45 -8.50 27.01
C LEU A 302 12.68 -7.59 26.86
N SER A 303 13.70 -8.11 26.17
CA SER A 303 14.82 -7.29 25.74
C SER A 303 14.33 -6.08 24.94
N GLU A 304 15.03 -4.95 25.04
CA GLU A 304 14.70 -3.70 24.36
C GLU A 304 14.56 -3.88 22.83
N LEU A 305 15.28 -4.84 22.23
CA LEU A 305 15.15 -5.24 20.82
C LEU A 305 13.72 -5.64 20.40
N TYR A 306 12.89 -6.08 21.36
CA TYR A 306 11.52 -6.58 21.13
C TYR A 306 10.44 -5.62 21.62
N THR A 307 10.78 -4.38 21.95
CA THR A 307 9.85 -3.41 22.54
C THR A 307 9.19 -2.49 21.52
N THR A 308 9.75 -2.39 20.32
CA THR A 308 9.26 -1.53 19.23
C THR A 308 9.26 -2.28 17.91
N ALA A 309 8.36 -1.91 17.00
CA ALA A 309 8.43 -2.33 15.60
C ALA A 309 7.95 -1.22 14.68
N ARG A 310 8.63 -1.03 13.54
CA ARG A 310 8.13 -0.19 12.46
C ARG A 310 6.94 -0.87 11.80
N ILE A 311 5.91 -0.08 11.52
CA ILE A 311 4.72 -0.54 10.80
C ILE A 311 4.60 0.17 9.47
N SER A 312 4.11 -0.55 8.47
CA SER A 312 3.78 -0.05 7.15
C SER A 312 2.49 -0.71 6.68
N PRO A 313 1.51 0.05 6.15
CA PRO A 313 0.21 -0.48 5.77
C PRO A 313 0.22 -1.24 4.44
N LEU A 314 1.27 -1.12 3.62
CA LEU A 314 1.39 -1.86 2.35
C LEU A 314 2.71 -2.63 2.24
N SER A 315 3.84 -1.95 2.32
CA SER A 315 5.15 -2.60 2.15
C SER A 315 6.24 -1.88 2.94
N LEU A 316 7.16 -2.66 3.51
CA LEU A 316 8.36 -2.19 4.19
C LEU A 316 9.55 -3.01 3.69
N THR A 317 10.50 -2.35 3.04
CA THR A 317 11.70 -2.99 2.49
C THR A 317 12.93 -2.33 3.04
N TYR A 318 13.75 -3.09 3.77
CA TYR A 318 15.10 -2.68 4.15
C TYR A 318 16.08 -3.04 3.04
N PHE A 319 17.07 -2.18 2.81
CA PHE A 319 18.10 -2.43 1.81
C PHE A 319 19.46 -1.93 2.29
N HIS A 320 20.54 -2.58 1.83
CA HIS A 320 21.92 -2.17 2.08
C HIS A 320 22.72 -2.22 0.77
N ARG A 321 23.51 -1.18 0.51
CA ARG A 321 24.10 -0.99 -0.83
C ARG A 321 25.50 -1.52 -1.01
N CYS A 322 26.24 -1.61 0.08
CA CYS A 322 27.64 -2.02 0.06
C CYS A 322 27.81 -3.28 0.86
N LEU A 323 26.93 -4.25 0.66
CA LEU A 323 27.17 -5.61 1.13
C LEU A 323 28.18 -6.29 0.20
N GLU A 324 29.12 -7.04 0.77
CA GLU A 324 30.04 -7.88 0.00
C GLU A 324 29.28 -8.99 -0.71
N ASN A 325 29.72 -9.42 -1.89
CA ASN A 325 29.14 -10.61 -2.52
C ASN A 325 29.52 -11.84 -1.69
N GLY A 326 28.54 -12.61 -1.22
CA GLY A 326 28.82 -13.74 -0.36
C GLY A 326 27.56 -14.47 0.10
N ILE A 327 27.78 -15.46 0.95
CA ILE A 327 26.72 -16.20 1.63
C ILE A 327 26.40 -15.46 2.92
N TYR A 328 25.13 -15.11 3.11
CA TYR A 328 24.64 -14.44 4.29
C TYR A 328 23.75 -15.36 5.11
N THR A 329 23.95 -15.35 6.42
CA THR A 329 22.98 -15.89 7.37
C THR A 329 21.98 -14.78 7.69
N ILE A 330 20.70 -15.08 7.54
CA ILE A 330 19.64 -14.13 7.85
C ILE A 330 18.95 -14.56 9.14
N THR A 331 19.11 -13.74 10.17
CA THR A 331 18.45 -13.91 11.46
C THR A 331 17.33 -12.89 11.58
N LEU A 332 16.11 -13.37 11.79
CA LEU A 332 14.94 -12.51 11.96
C LEU A 332 14.46 -12.57 13.41
N HIS A 333 14.40 -11.40 14.04
CA HIS A 333 13.93 -11.22 15.41
C HIS A 333 12.48 -10.74 15.38
N PHE A 334 11.58 -11.47 16.03
CA PHE A 334 10.15 -11.13 16.04
C PHE A 334 9.57 -11.10 17.45
N ALA A 335 8.69 -10.14 17.68
CA ALA A 335 7.77 -10.12 18.81
C ALA A 335 6.38 -9.68 18.32
N GLU A 336 5.34 -10.32 18.84
CA GLU A 336 3.96 -9.89 18.63
C GLU A 336 3.63 -8.82 19.66
N ILE A 337 3.53 -7.56 19.22
CA ILE A 337 3.37 -6.40 20.10
C ILE A 337 1.95 -5.81 20.11
N GLU A 338 1.06 -6.28 19.23
CA GLU A 338 -0.34 -5.85 19.18
C GLU A 338 -1.26 -7.01 18.78
N PHE A 339 -2.35 -7.19 19.52
CA PHE A 339 -3.46 -8.08 19.18
C PHE A 339 -4.72 -7.24 19.02
N THR A 340 -5.47 -7.40 17.93
CA THR A 340 -6.82 -6.84 17.87
C THR A 340 -7.73 -7.61 18.83
N ASN A 341 -8.74 -6.92 19.39
CA ASN A 341 -9.58 -7.41 20.50
C ASN A 341 -10.23 -8.80 20.28
N ASP A 342 -10.26 -9.29 19.04
CA ASP A 342 -10.91 -10.54 18.64
C ASP A 342 -9.93 -11.63 18.17
N LYS A 343 -8.60 -11.38 18.17
CA LYS A 343 -7.58 -12.34 17.72
C LYS A 343 -6.64 -12.73 18.85
N ARG A 344 -6.58 -14.04 19.15
CA ARG A 344 -5.57 -14.65 20.02
C ARG A 344 -4.33 -15.01 19.20
N TYR A 345 -3.18 -15.22 19.85
CA TYR A 345 -1.93 -15.74 19.26
C TYR A 345 -2.12 -17.06 18.46
N THR A 346 -3.25 -17.73 18.62
CA THR A 346 -3.64 -18.96 17.90
C THR A 346 -4.31 -18.71 16.54
N SER A 347 -4.55 -17.45 16.13
CA SER A 347 -5.15 -17.17 14.82
C SER A 347 -4.15 -17.49 13.70
N LEU A 348 -4.60 -18.18 12.65
CA LEU A 348 -3.77 -18.49 11.48
C LEU A 348 -3.50 -17.22 10.67
N GLY A 349 -2.42 -16.53 10.99
CA GLY A 349 -1.85 -15.48 10.15
C GLY A 349 -0.72 -16.04 9.28
N ARG A 350 -0.67 -15.66 8.00
CA ARG A 350 0.49 -15.92 7.14
C ARG A 350 1.38 -14.68 7.14
N ARG A 351 2.63 -14.83 7.58
CA ARG A 351 3.68 -13.82 7.41
C ARG A 351 4.48 -14.17 6.16
N ILE A 352 4.72 -13.20 5.29
CA ILE A 352 5.53 -13.37 4.09
C ILE A 352 6.67 -12.37 4.19
N PHE A 353 7.90 -12.88 4.12
CA PHE A 353 9.11 -12.09 4.08
C PHE A 353 9.80 -12.38 2.77
N ASP A 354 9.83 -11.38 1.89
CA ASP A 354 10.59 -11.46 0.66
C ASP A 354 12.00 -10.94 0.93
N ILE A 355 12.95 -11.87 1.03
CA ILE A 355 14.34 -11.55 1.31
C ILE A 355 15.16 -11.78 0.05
N TYR A 356 15.77 -10.71 -0.44
CA TYR A 356 16.66 -10.71 -1.58
C TYR A 356 18.02 -10.21 -1.10
N VAL A 357 19.05 -11.05 -1.24
CA VAL A 357 20.44 -10.70 -0.91
C VAL A 357 21.20 -10.43 -2.20
#